data_AF-A0A0M3ILT6-F1
#
_entry.id   AF-A0A0M3ILT6-F1
#
_cell.length_a   1.000
_cell.length_b   1.000
_cell.length_c   1.000
_cell.angle_alpha   90.00
_cell.angle_beta   90.00
_cell.angle_gamma   90.00
#
_symmetry.space_group_name_H-M   'P 1'
#
loop_
_entity.id
_entity.type
_entity.pdbx_description
1 polymer ?
#
loop_
_entity_poly.entity_id
_entity_poly.type
_entity_poly.pdbx_seq_one_letter_code
_entity_poly.pdbx_strand_id
1 'polypeptide(L)'
;MRDESFAEEPQVECGYGTITINVKTRSGKPSYIFAKGHFRKEGCMFKSTNTATFTFERCNINRKRELFITKVDHAYNVRCFYMETNKEVNAELGVR
;
A
#
# COMPACT_ATOMS: atom_id res chain seq x y z
N MET A 1 22.28 -11.74 -13.81
CA MET A 1 21.21 -10.83 -13.36
C MET A 1 19.91 -11.57 -13.55
N ARG A 2 19.17 -11.93 -12.48
CA ARG A 2 17.88 -12.62 -12.63
C ARG A 2 16.83 -11.57 -12.92
N ASP A 3 16.09 -11.74 -14.01
CA ASP A 3 14.93 -10.92 -14.32
C ASP A 3 13.80 -11.25 -13.33
N GLU A 4 13.62 -10.44 -12.28
CA GLU A 4 12.47 -10.51 -11.37
C GLU A 4 11.30 -9.71 -11.94
N SER A 5 10.88 -10.06 -13.16
CA SER A 5 9.69 -9.46 -13.76
C SER A 5 8.43 -9.95 -13.04
N PHE A 6 7.49 -9.02 -12.78
CA PHE A 6 6.24 -9.34 -12.11
C PHE A 6 5.41 -10.30 -12.97
N ALA A 7 4.74 -11.26 -12.30
CA ALA A 7 3.83 -12.17 -12.99
C ALA A 7 2.52 -11.45 -13.32
N GLU A 8 2.04 -10.64 -12.37
CA GLU A 8 0.74 -9.95 -12.37
C GLU A 8 0.87 -8.57 -11.70
N GLU A 9 -0.14 -7.72 -11.83
CA GLU A 9 -0.23 -6.50 -11.03
C GLU A 9 -0.40 -6.84 -9.53
N PRO A 10 0.29 -6.11 -8.63
CA PRO A 10 0.22 -6.38 -7.20
C PRO A 10 -1.19 -6.09 -6.64
N GLN A 11 -1.65 -6.96 -5.74
CA GLN A 11 -2.92 -6.79 -5.04
C GLN A 11 -2.74 -5.90 -3.81
N VAL A 12 -3.70 -5.00 -3.57
CA VAL A 12 -3.60 -3.96 -2.55
C VAL A 12 -4.83 -4.00 -1.66
N GLU A 13 -4.61 -4.11 -0.35
CA GLU A 13 -5.65 -4.04 0.67
C GLU A 13 -5.36 -2.85 1.61
N CYS A 14 -6.32 -1.94 1.74
CA CYS A 14 -6.21 -0.74 2.56
C CYS A 14 -6.97 -0.94 3.87
N GLY A 15 -6.25 -1.07 4.99
CA GLY A 15 -6.80 -1.17 6.34
C GLY A 15 -6.85 0.19 7.06
N TYR A 16 -7.35 0.27 8.28
CA TYR A 16 -7.29 1.50 9.06
C TYR A 16 -5.88 1.71 9.61
N GLY A 17 -5.09 2.60 8.98
CA GLY A 17 -3.71 2.88 9.38
C GLY A 17 -2.65 1.91 8.83
N THR A 18 -3.07 0.95 8.00
CA THR A 18 -2.17 -0.03 7.37
C THR A 18 -2.47 -0.19 5.88
N ILE A 19 -1.45 -0.60 5.12
CA ILE A 19 -1.58 -1.05 3.74
C ILE A 19 -0.89 -2.39 3.59
N THR A 20 -1.60 -3.37 3.04
CA THR A 20 -1.05 -4.69 2.71
C THR A 20 -0.92 -4.80 1.20
N ILE A 21 0.29 -5.16 0.75
CA ILE A 21 0.60 -5.38 -0.66
C ILE A 21 0.96 -6.85 -0.84
N ASN A 22 0.31 -7.52 -1.79
CA ASN A 22 0.68 -8.84 -2.25
C ASN A 22 1.28 -8.76 -3.66
N VAL A 23 2.50 -9.27 -3.80
CA VAL A 23 3.31 -9.23 -5.00
C VAL A 23 3.57 -10.65 -5.47
N LYS A 24 3.30 -10.92 -6.75
CA LYS A 24 3.70 -12.16 -7.41
C LYS A 24 4.72 -11.85 -8.51
N THR A 25 5.87 -12.49 -8.45
CA THR A 25 6.89 -12.43 -9.52
C THR A 25 6.90 -13.72 -10.31
N ARG A 26 7.43 -13.69 -11.55
CA ARG A 26 7.60 -14.89 -12.37
C ARG A 26 8.68 -15.83 -11.82
N SER A 27 9.63 -15.28 -11.07
CA SER A 27 10.83 -15.95 -10.58
C SER A 27 10.77 -16.42 -9.12
N GLY A 28 9.60 -16.28 -8.47
CA GLY A 28 9.39 -16.70 -7.07
C GLY A 28 9.07 -15.53 -6.14
N LYS A 29 9.66 -15.53 -4.94
CA LYS A 29 9.46 -14.45 -3.96
C LYS A 29 10.41 -13.29 -4.25
N PRO A 30 9.93 -12.03 -4.24
CA PRO A 30 10.80 -10.89 -4.48
C PRO A 30 11.88 -10.79 -3.41
N SER A 31 13.06 -10.32 -3.81
CA SER A 31 14.19 -10.15 -2.90
C SER A 31 13.84 -9.22 -1.73
N TYR A 32 13.19 -8.08 -2.04
CA TYR A 32 12.78 -7.08 -1.06
C TYR A 32 11.45 -6.43 -1.46
N ILE A 33 10.61 -6.15 -0.47
CA ILE A 33 9.49 -5.21 -0.58
C ILE A 33 9.70 -4.15 0.50
N PHE A 34 9.74 -2.87 0.13
CA PHE A 34 10.07 -1.79 1.06
C PHE A 34 9.35 -0.49 0.76
N ALA A 35 9.13 0.31 1.81
CA ALA A 35 8.66 1.68 1.66
C ALA A 35 9.83 2.58 1.25
N LYS A 36 9.65 3.36 0.17
CA LYS A 36 10.68 4.26 -0.38
C LYS A 36 11.18 5.21 0.71
N GLY A 37 12.50 5.34 0.86
CA GLY A 37 13.14 6.17 1.89
C GLY A 37 13.26 5.51 3.27
N HIS A 38 12.63 4.35 3.49
CA HIS A 38 12.56 3.68 4.80
C HIS A 38 13.14 2.26 4.81
N PHE A 39 14.03 1.92 3.86
CA PHE A 39 14.60 0.57 3.70
C PHE A 39 15.28 0.01 4.98
N ARG A 40 15.86 0.89 5.81
CA ARG A 40 16.55 0.50 7.05
C ARG A 40 15.67 0.59 8.30
N LYS A 41 14.41 1.02 8.17
CA LYS A 41 13.49 1.17 9.30
C LYS A 41 12.74 -0.14 9.51
N GLU A 42 12.69 -0.59 10.76
CA GLU A 42 11.98 -1.82 11.13
C GLU A 42 10.49 -1.71 10.75
N GLY A 43 9.95 -2.78 10.17
CA GLY A 43 8.57 -2.83 9.69
C GLY A 43 8.31 -2.11 8.37
N CYS A 44 9.35 -1.53 7.74
CA CYS A 44 9.25 -0.85 6.45
C CYS A 44 10.04 -1.53 5.32
N MET A 45 10.59 -2.72 5.60
CA MET A 45 11.27 -3.58 4.65
C MET A 45 11.03 -5.04 5.03
N PHE A 46 10.70 -5.84 4.02
CA PHE A 46 10.47 -7.27 4.14
C PHE A 46 11.33 -7.99 3.10
N LYS A 47 11.91 -9.14 3.47
CA LYS A 47 12.76 -9.95 2.60
C LYS A 47 12.07 -11.25 2.22
N SER A 48 12.25 -11.69 0.97
CA SER A 48 11.81 -13.01 0.50
C SER A 48 10.37 -13.37 0.90
N THR A 49 9.46 -12.40 0.77
CA THR A 49 8.02 -12.56 1.04
C THR A 49 7.21 -11.98 -0.11
N ASN A 50 6.06 -12.58 -0.38
CA ASN A 50 5.10 -12.04 -1.35
C ASN A 50 4.16 -11.01 -0.72
N THR A 51 4.03 -11.00 0.60
CA THR A 51 3.12 -10.11 1.32
C THR A 51 3.91 -9.18 2.23
N ALA A 52 3.61 -7.88 2.15
CA ALA A 52 4.18 -6.86 3.01
C ALA A 52 3.06 -5.96 3.55
N THR A 53 3.02 -5.80 4.87
CA THR A 53 2.06 -4.92 5.54
C THR A 53 2.80 -3.76 6.17
N PHE A 54 2.48 -2.54 5.73
CA PHE A 54 3.10 -1.33 6.23
C PHE A 54 2.12 -0.56 7.11
N THR A 55 2.58 -0.16 8.29
CA THR A 55 1.84 0.76 9.17
C THR A 55 2.21 2.20 8.82
N PHE A 56 1.20 3.06 8.65
CA PHE A 56 1.42 4.44 8.18
C PHE A 56 2.31 5.25 9.11
N GLU A 57 2.05 5.17 10.42
CA GLU A 57 2.82 5.86 11.45
C GLU A 57 4.28 5.40 11.50
N ARG A 58 4.52 4.11 11.28
CA ARG A 58 5.87 3.54 11.34
C ARG A 58 6.67 3.86 10.09
N CYS A 59 6.06 3.90 8.92
CA CYS A 59 6.79 4.09 7.67
C CYS A 59 6.63 5.48 7.07
N ASN A 60 6.12 6.45 7.84
CA ASN A 60 5.84 7.82 7.40
C ASN A 60 5.11 7.85 6.04
N ILE A 61 4.17 6.92 5.85
CA ILE A 61 3.44 6.79 4.59
C ILE A 61 2.50 7.98 4.49
N ASN A 62 2.84 8.91 3.60
CA ASN A 62 2.05 10.11 3.39
C ASN A 62 0.76 9.78 2.65
N ARG A 63 -0.39 10.15 3.23
CA ARG A 63 -1.69 10.17 2.55
C ARG A 63 -1.73 11.34 1.55
N LYS A 64 -1.03 11.20 0.43
CA LYS A 64 -0.99 12.23 -0.62
C LYS A 64 -2.12 12.04 -1.64
N ARG A 65 -2.78 13.14 -2.00
CA ARG A 65 -3.67 13.27 -3.16
C ARG A 65 -2.89 13.97 -4.28
N GLU A 66 -2.05 13.27 -5.04
CA GLU A 66 -1.22 13.91 -6.09
C GLU A 66 -1.14 13.10 -7.40
N LEU A 67 -0.99 13.82 -8.51
CA LEU A 67 -0.96 13.35 -9.91
C LEU A 67 0.38 12.66 -10.27
N PHE A 68 0.28 11.49 -10.93
CA PHE A 68 1.25 10.70 -11.71
C PHE A 68 2.79 10.86 -11.55
N ILE A 69 3.52 9.73 -11.41
CA ILE A 69 4.92 9.54 -11.90
C ILE A 69 5.14 8.08 -12.39
N THR A 70 6.09 7.90 -13.32
CA THR A 70 6.27 6.94 -14.42
C THR A 70 6.86 5.55 -14.13
N LYS A 71 6.54 4.62 -15.06
CA LYS A 71 6.93 3.20 -15.23
C LYS A 71 8.45 2.84 -15.27
N VAL A 72 9.35 3.77 -14.97
CA VAL A 72 10.78 3.65 -15.37
C VAL A 72 11.63 2.87 -14.36
N ASP A 73 11.20 2.78 -13.10
CA ASP A 73 11.76 1.85 -12.13
C ASP A 73 10.69 0.79 -11.83
N HIS A 74 11.06 -0.42 -11.41
CA HIS A 74 10.13 -1.42 -10.83
C HIS A 74 9.44 -0.92 -9.52
N ALA A 75 9.42 0.40 -9.29
CA ALA A 75 8.75 1.10 -8.23
C ALA A 75 7.28 1.33 -8.58
N TYR A 76 6.39 0.53 -8.01
CA TYR A 76 4.96 0.75 -8.10
C TYR A 76 4.52 1.89 -7.17
N ASN A 77 3.73 2.82 -7.70
CA ASN A 77 3.04 3.83 -6.91
C ASN A 77 1.69 3.27 -6.45
N VAL A 78 1.66 2.69 -5.27
CA VAL A 78 0.41 2.19 -4.68
C VAL A 78 -0.32 3.32 -3.95
N ARG A 79 -1.63 3.44 -4.19
CA ARG A 79 -2.48 4.50 -3.62
C ARG A 79 -3.72 3.90 -2.96
N CYS A 80 -4.00 4.33 -1.74
CA CYS A 80 -5.28 4.09 -1.06
C CYS A 80 -6.12 5.37 -1.10
N PHE A 81 -7.36 5.26 -1.56
CA PHE A 81 -8.35 6.34 -1.45
C PHE A 81 -9.39 5.90 -0.41
N TYR A 82 -9.47 6.61 0.71
CA TYR A 82 -10.59 6.46 1.64
C TYR A 82 -11.67 7.44 1.21
N MET A 83 -12.86 6.93 0.85
CA MET A 83 -14.05 7.76 0.77
C MET A 83 -14.60 7.87 2.19
N GLU A 84 -14.67 9.08 2.75
CA GLU A 84 -15.50 9.31 3.92
C GLU A 84 -16.95 9.09 3.48
N THR A 85 -17.58 8.04 4.00
CA THR A 85 -19.01 7.83 3.80
C THR A 85 -19.75 8.96 4.52
N ASN A 86 -20.45 9.81 3.77
CA ASN A 86 -21.43 10.73 4.35
C ASN A 86 -22.46 9.89 5.10
N LYS A 87 -22.39 9.86 6.44
CA LYS A 87 -23.48 9.34 7.26
C LYS A 87 -24.52 10.45 7.32
N GLU A 88 -25.59 10.34 6.54
CA GLU A 88 -26.80 11.14 6.78
C GLU A 88 -27.34 10.75 8.16
N VAL A 89 -27.24 11.67 9.13
CA VAL A 89 -27.85 11.49 10.44
C VAL A 89 -29.33 11.77 10.29
N ASN A 90 -30.14 10.75 9.97
CA ASN A 90 -31.59 10.83 10.12
C ASN A 90 -31.93 10.73 11.61
N ALA A 91 -31.79 11.85 12.31
CA ALA A 91 -32.41 12.02 13.61
C ALA A 91 -33.88 12.38 13.38
N GLU A 92 -34.77 11.38 13.44
CA GLU A 92 -36.20 11.64 13.65
C GLU A 92 -36.35 12.23 15.05
N LEU A 93 -36.37 13.56 15.14
CA LEU A 93 -36.85 14.25 16.33
C LEU A 93 -38.37 14.05 16.40
N GLY A 94 -38.80 13.05 17.17
CA GLY A 94 -40.18 12.96 17.63
C GLY A 94 -40.49 14.15 18.53
N VAL A 95 -41.02 15.23 17.95
CA VAL A 95 -41.63 16.32 18.71
C VAL A 95 -42.96 15.80 19.23
N ARG A 96 -43.08 15.84 20.54
CA ARG A 96 -44.20 15.35 21.36
C ARG A 96 -45.51 16.09 21.10
#